data_AF-A0A0X3PTD8-F1
#
_entry.id   AF-A0A0X3PTD8-F1
#
_cell.length_a   1.000
_cell.length_b   1.000
_cell.length_c   1.000
_cell.angle_alpha   90.00
_cell.angle_beta   90.00
_cell.angle_gamma   90.00
#
_symmetry.space_group_name_H-M   'P 1'
#
loop_
_entity.id
_entity.type
_entity.pdbx_description
1 polymer ?
#
loop_
_entity_poly.entity_id
_entity_poly.type
_entity_poly.pdbx_seq_one_letter_code
_entity_poly.pdbx_strand_id
1 'polypeptide(L)'
;METILQNYDRNKAIKCLTEDAVSDTMEWLSQMIESPTWRQTIYELAQQPRNEDCPFLSLAMPCIAVNENLIGELISVPLAWNTLEIFLKCASYTLQPLLMAGEIIDDDYFLHDVAFLQPTRGADSPKQTDGLSTDVLLNQSDASVGTTSGVQPERKIQQMLRYFLDMGCHSEHTYLVIQAILQCLFRRTKNNAARRLSWLLESEACRRHRDVSRYSVYFCYARDFPEEVKATRAILREQRLVSHHVDALYEAFKSESPPPVNLLRQPLLVVMLADALFASSERLLVEQQETYAYLYAYAAVTLEEVDPDTERRISSDRSRVAEACKEVLEASRICRHVSGRCSLPQTPPLHPSGSSSS
;
A
#
# COMPACT_ATOMS: atom_id res chain seq x y z
N MET A 1 -6.97 15.33 -34.80
CA MET A 1 -7.14 15.34 -33.34
C MET A 1 -6.01 16.06 -32.63
N GLU A 2 -4.74 15.86 -33.02
CA GLU A 2 -3.60 16.66 -32.51
C GLU A 2 -3.82 18.18 -32.59
N THR A 3 -4.47 18.65 -33.66
CA THR A 3 -4.81 20.08 -33.84
C THR A 3 -5.81 20.60 -32.79
N ILE A 4 -6.72 19.76 -32.28
CA ILE A 4 -7.66 20.15 -31.21
C ILE A 4 -6.93 20.16 -29.87
N LEU A 5 -6.09 19.15 -29.60
CA LEU A 5 -5.26 19.10 -28.39
C LEU A 5 -4.31 20.29 -28.31
N GLN A 6 -3.75 20.75 -29.44
CA GLN A 6 -2.83 21.90 -29.47
C GLN A 6 -3.55 23.26 -29.35
N ASN A 7 -4.76 23.39 -29.93
CA ASN A 7 -5.50 24.67 -29.99
C ASN A 7 -6.66 24.77 -29.00
N TYR A 8 -6.77 23.85 -28.05
CA TYR A 8 -7.84 23.86 -27.05
C TYR A 8 -7.77 25.12 -26.18
N ASP A 9 -8.82 25.93 -26.22
CA ASP A 9 -8.96 27.16 -25.44
C ASP A 9 -10.08 27.00 -24.41
N ARG A 10 -9.68 26.80 -23.14
CA ARG A 10 -10.59 26.64 -22.01
C ARG A 10 -11.58 27.79 -21.89
N ASN A 11 -11.17 29.04 -22.15
CA ASN A 11 -12.03 30.20 -21.99
C ASN A 11 -13.15 30.25 -23.04
N LYS A 12 -12.92 29.67 -24.23
CA LYS A 12 -13.95 29.52 -25.26
C LYS A 12 -14.95 28.42 -24.91
N ALA A 13 -14.47 27.31 -24.37
CA ALA A 13 -15.34 26.21 -23.91
C ALA A 13 -16.33 26.66 -22.82
N ILE A 14 -15.88 27.53 -21.91
CA ILE A 14 -16.73 28.12 -20.85
C ILE A 14 -17.89 28.92 -21.42
N LYS A 15 -17.68 29.69 -22.50
CA LYS A 15 -18.73 30.50 -23.14
C LYS A 15 -19.82 29.66 -23.80
N CYS A 16 -19.52 28.42 -24.19
CA CYS A 16 -20.50 27.50 -24.76
C CYS A 16 -21.35 26.78 -23.71
N LEU A 17 -20.98 26.87 -22.43
CA LEU A 17 -21.62 26.15 -21.31
C LEU A 17 -22.55 27.05 -20.47
N THR A 18 -22.97 28.21 -20.98
CA THR A 18 -23.88 29.13 -20.28
C THR A 18 -25.32 28.59 -20.21
N GLU A 19 -26.04 28.97 -19.15
CA GLU A 19 -27.34 28.41 -18.71
C GLU A 19 -28.42 28.30 -19.81
N ASP A 20 -28.42 29.18 -20.81
CA ASP A 20 -29.42 29.22 -21.88
C ASP A 20 -29.30 28.09 -22.93
N ALA A 21 -28.19 27.35 -22.97
CA ALA A 21 -27.91 26.31 -23.98
C ALA A 21 -27.59 24.92 -23.38
N VAL A 22 -27.87 24.71 -22.09
CA VAL A 22 -27.45 23.50 -21.36
C VAL A 22 -28.14 22.24 -21.89
N SER A 23 -29.42 22.31 -22.26
CA SER A 23 -30.17 21.15 -22.79
C SER A 23 -29.59 20.66 -24.11
N ASP A 24 -29.43 21.56 -25.08
CA ASP A 24 -28.80 21.26 -26.38
C ASP A 24 -27.37 20.77 -26.18
N THR A 25 -26.69 21.30 -25.15
CA THR A 25 -25.34 20.88 -24.79
C THR A 25 -25.26 19.44 -24.30
N MET A 26 -26.20 19.00 -23.47
CA MET A 26 -26.26 17.60 -23.04
C MET A 26 -26.57 16.64 -24.19
N GLU A 27 -27.40 17.06 -25.15
CA GLU A 27 -27.79 16.22 -26.28
C GLU A 27 -26.61 15.93 -27.21
N TRP A 28 -25.89 16.96 -27.68
CA TRP A 28 -24.72 16.73 -28.54
C TRP A 28 -23.58 16.05 -27.80
N LEU A 29 -23.40 16.33 -26.51
CA LEU A 29 -22.37 15.69 -25.69
C LEU A 29 -22.65 14.19 -25.54
N SER A 30 -23.91 13.81 -25.35
CA SER A 30 -24.32 12.40 -25.30
C SER A 30 -23.99 11.68 -26.61
N GLN A 31 -24.30 12.29 -27.76
CA GLN A 31 -23.96 11.75 -29.08
C GLN A 31 -22.45 11.68 -29.30
N MET A 32 -21.69 12.68 -28.83
CA MET A 32 -20.24 12.71 -28.95
C MET A 32 -19.57 11.57 -28.15
N ILE A 33 -20.05 11.30 -26.94
CA ILE A 33 -19.51 10.28 -26.04
C ILE A 33 -19.73 8.86 -26.58
N GLU A 34 -20.72 8.62 -27.44
CA GLU A 34 -20.90 7.32 -28.11
C GLU A 34 -19.67 6.93 -28.95
N SER A 35 -18.96 7.92 -29.51
CA SER A 35 -17.77 7.69 -30.31
C SER A 35 -16.53 7.41 -29.43
N PRO A 36 -15.88 6.24 -29.57
CA PRO A 36 -14.67 5.92 -28.79
C PRO A 36 -13.51 6.88 -29.05
N THR A 37 -13.42 7.39 -30.28
CA THR A 37 -12.40 8.35 -30.70
C THR A 37 -12.51 9.68 -29.95
N TRP A 38 -13.74 10.15 -29.75
CA TRP A 38 -14.00 11.38 -28.98
C TRP A 38 -13.76 11.17 -27.49
N ARG A 39 -14.15 10.01 -26.93
CA ARG A 39 -13.82 9.67 -25.53
C ARG A 39 -12.32 9.68 -25.27
N GLN A 40 -11.54 9.05 -26.15
CA GLN A 40 -10.07 9.08 -26.06
C GLN A 40 -9.52 10.51 -26.06
N THR A 41 -10.04 11.38 -26.93
CA THR A 41 -9.65 12.80 -26.96
C THR A 41 -9.98 13.51 -25.64
N ILE A 42 -11.15 13.23 -25.05
CA ILE A 42 -11.57 13.78 -23.75
C ILE A 42 -10.62 13.30 -22.64
N TYR A 43 -10.24 12.03 -22.64
CA TYR A 43 -9.30 11.47 -21.67
C TYR A 43 -7.90 12.08 -21.81
N GLU A 44 -7.42 12.25 -23.04
CA GLU A 44 -6.12 12.92 -23.31
C GLU A 44 -6.14 14.39 -22.88
N LEU A 45 -7.25 15.10 -23.10
CA LEU A 45 -7.42 16.47 -22.61
C LEU A 45 -7.39 16.52 -21.09
N ALA A 46 -8.00 15.55 -20.41
CA ALA A 46 -8.06 15.47 -18.96
C ALA A 46 -6.73 15.15 -18.28
N GLN A 47 -5.82 14.49 -19.00
CA GLN A 47 -4.47 14.20 -18.48
C GLN A 47 -3.54 15.42 -18.57
N GLN A 48 -3.91 16.48 -19.27
CA GLN A 48 -3.11 17.70 -19.37
C GLN A 48 -3.31 18.60 -18.15
N PRO A 49 -2.27 18.93 -17.36
CA PRO A 49 -2.41 19.72 -16.12
C PRO A 49 -3.10 21.08 -16.31
N ARG A 50 -2.94 21.70 -17.48
CA ARG A 50 -3.59 22.98 -17.82
C ARG A 50 -5.12 22.93 -17.86
N ASN A 51 -5.71 21.74 -17.87
CA ASN A 51 -7.15 21.52 -18.04
C ASN A 51 -7.85 21.01 -16.77
N GLU A 52 -7.18 20.97 -15.61
CA GLU A 52 -7.74 20.42 -14.36
C GLU A 52 -9.10 21.03 -13.98
N ASP A 53 -9.22 22.36 -14.07
CA ASP A 53 -10.45 23.09 -13.72
C ASP A 53 -11.35 23.37 -14.96
N CYS A 54 -11.26 22.54 -15.99
CA CYS A 54 -12.01 22.76 -17.23
C CYS A 54 -13.50 22.44 -17.06
N PRO A 55 -14.43 23.41 -17.26
CA PRO A 55 -15.86 23.15 -17.07
C PRO A 55 -16.45 22.14 -18.06
N PHE A 56 -15.84 22.02 -19.25
CA PHE A 56 -16.22 20.98 -20.20
C PHE A 56 -15.89 19.57 -19.65
N LEU A 57 -14.73 19.39 -19.01
CA LEU A 57 -14.36 18.10 -18.43
C LEU A 57 -15.18 17.75 -17.20
N SER A 58 -15.52 18.75 -16.37
CA SER A 58 -16.42 18.53 -15.22
C SER A 58 -17.83 18.11 -15.65
N LEU A 59 -18.23 18.38 -16.90
CA LEU A 59 -19.49 17.94 -17.47
C LEU A 59 -19.37 16.60 -18.22
N ALA A 60 -18.36 16.48 -19.09
CA ALA A 60 -18.16 15.31 -19.93
C ALA A 60 -17.86 14.05 -19.12
N MET A 61 -17.04 14.14 -18.06
CA MET A 61 -16.65 12.97 -17.27
C MET A 61 -17.85 12.30 -16.56
N PRO A 62 -18.74 13.04 -15.87
CA PRO A 62 -19.98 12.47 -15.34
C PRO A 62 -20.86 11.84 -16.43
N CYS A 63 -21.01 12.49 -17.59
CA CYS A 63 -21.80 11.94 -18.70
C CYS A 63 -21.26 10.59 -19.19
N ILE A 64 -19.93 10.43 -19.29
CA ILE A 64 -19.30 9.15 -19.63
C ILE A 64 -19.59 8.12 -18.52
N ALA A 65 -19.49 8.53 -17.26
CA ALA A 65 -19.68 7.67 -16.09
C ALA A 65 -21.13 7.20 -15.86
N VAL A 66 -22.11 7.73 -16.61
CA VAL A 66 -23.48 7.19 -16.61
C VAL A 66 -23.53 5.79 -17.23
N ASN A 67 -22.69 5.53 -18.24
CA ASN A 67 -22.65 4.22 -18.90
C ASN A 67 -21.66 3.29 -18.17
N GLU A 68 -22.19 2.29 -17.46
CA GLU A 68 -21.40 1.33 -16.67
C GLU A 68 -20.32 0.60 -17.50
N ASN A 69 -20.55 0.42 -18.79
CA ASN A 69 -19.59 -0.25 -19.69
C ASN A 69 -18.33 0.59 -19.95
N LEU A 70 -18.38 1.90 -19.71
CA LEU A 70 -17.27 2.84 -19.93
C LEU A 70 -16.43 3.09 -18.67
N ILE A 71 -16.84 2.55 -17.51
CA ILE A 71 -16.09 2.73 -16.25
C ILE A 71 -14.68 2.14 -16.34
N GLY A 72 -14.51 1.06 -17.10
CA GLY A 72 -13.20 0.47 -17.36
C GLY A 72 -12.27 1.37 -18.19
N GLU A 73 -12.79 2.33 -18.95
CA GLU A 73 -11.99 3.35 -19.63
C GLU A 73 -11.61 4.47 -18.63
N LEU A 74 -12.60 4.97 -17.87
CA LEU A 74 -12.43 6.07 -16.92
C LEU A 74 -11.45 5.77 -15.79
N ILE A 75 -11.30 4.50 -15.43
CA ILE A 75 -10.36 4.12 -14.38
C ILE A 75 -8.90 4.47 -14.72
N SER A 76 -8.57 4.57 -16.01
CA SER A 76 -7.22 4.96 -16.45
C SER A 76 -6.98 6.47 -16.42
N VAL A 77 -7.98 7.27 -16.02
CA VAL A 77 -7.97 8.73 -16.11
C VAL A 77 -7.93 9.34 -14.69
N PRO A 78 -6.77 9.81 -14.18
CA PRO A 78 -6.67 10.30 -12.81
C PRO A 78 -7.61 11.45 -12.46
N LEU A 79 -7.86 12.37 -13.41
CA LEU A 79 -8.78 13.50 -13.20
C LEU A 79 -10.21 13.02 -12.88
N ALA A 80 -10.61 11.84 -13.36
CA ALA A 80 -11.94 11.29 -13.10
C ALA A 80 -12.15 10.99 -11.61
N TRP A 81 -11.08 10.68 -10.87
CA TRP A 81 -11.13 10.35 -9.45
C TRP A 81 -11.40 11.56 -8.53
N ASN A 82 -11.33 12.79 -9.06
CA ASN A 82 -11.66 14.01 -8.32
C ASN A 82 -13.19 14.17 -8.11
N THR A 83 -14.00 13.47 -8.90
CA THR A 83 -15.46 13.45 -8.74
C THR A 83 -15.87 12.22 -7.93
N LEU A 84 -16.43 12.43 -6.73
CA LEU A 84 -16.77 11.34 -5.80
C LEU A 84 -17.64 10.24 -6.45
N GLU A 85 -18.65 10.60 -7.23
CA GLU A 85 -19.52 9.62 -7.88
C GLU A 85 -18.76 8.70 -8.85
N ILE A 86 -17.90 9.30 -9.69
CA ILE A 86 -17.09 8.56 -10.67
C ILE A 86 -16.06 7.69 -9.94
N PHE A 87 -15.41 8.26 -8.93
CA PHE A 87 -14.47 7.54 -8.07
C PHE A 87 -15.12 6.29 -7.45
N LEU A 88 -16.31 6.40 -6.87
CA LEU A 88 -17.00 5.26 -6.25
C LEU A 88 -17.37 4.19 -7.28
N LYS A 89 -17.75 4.58 -8.51
CA LYS A 89 -17.99 3.64 -9.61
C LYS A 89 -16.70 2.90 -10.01
N CYS A 90 -15.58 3.62 -10.19
CA CYS A 90 -14.27 3.03 -10.47
C CYS A 90 -13.77 2.12 -9.33
N ALA A 91 -13.97 2.53 -8.08
CA ALA A 91 -13.65 1.74 -6.89
C ALA A 91 -14.47 0.46 -6.85
N SER A 92 -15.78 0.52 -7.06
CA SER A 92 -16.62 -0.69 -7.12
C SER A 92 -16.19 -1.62 -8.26
N TYR A 93 -15.90 -1.07 -9.43
CA TYR A 93 -15.47 -1.81 -10.62
C TYR A 93 -14.18 -2.62 -10.39
N THR A 94 -13.20 -2.06 -9.67
CA THR A 94 -11.97 -2.78 -9.32
C THR A 94 -12.10 -3.67 -8.11
N LEU A 95 -12.82 -3.22 -7.08
CA LEU A 95 -12.87 -3.92 -5.81
C LEU A 95 -13.61 -5.25 -5.93
N GLN A 96 -14.67 -5.32 -6.73
CA GLN A 96 -15.45 -6.55 -6.91
C GLN A 96 -14.61 -7.74 -7.44
N PRO A 97 -13.88 -7.63 -8.58
CA PRO A 97 -13.03 -8.72 -9.05
C PRO A 97 -11.88 -9.03 -8.09
N LEU A 98 -11.31 -8.02 -7.40
CA LEU A 98 -10.22 -8.24 -6.44
C LEU A 98 -10.69 -9.01 -5.20
N LEU A 99 -11.87 -8.71 -4.68
CA LEU A 99 -12.46 -9.45 -3.56
C LEU A 99 -12.81 -10.89 -3.92
N MET A 100 -13.24 -11.12 -5.18
CA MET A 100 -13.54 -12.46 -5.70
C MET A 100 -12.27 -13.29 -5.97
N ALA A 101 -11.17 -12.63 -6.35
CA ALA A 101 -9.88 -13.29 -6.56
C ALA A 101 -9.28 -13.83 -5.26
N GLY A 102 -9.57 -13.20 -4.12
CA GLY A 102 -9.18 -13.68 -2.79
C GLY A 102 -7.67 -13.89 -2.65
N GLU A 103 -7.25 -15.15 -2.46
CA GLU A 103 -5.85 -15.54 -2.26
C GLU A 103 -5.03 -15.63 -3.56
N ILE A 104 -5.66 -15.48 -4.74
CA ILE A 104 -4.97 -15.57 -6.06
C ILE A 104 -4.06 -14.36 -6.33
N ILE A 105 -4.31 -13.22 -5.67
CA ILE A 105 -3.33 -12.13 -5.70
C ILE A 105 -2.06 -12.72 -5.09
N ASP A 106 -0.90 -12.58 -5.72
CA ASP A 106 0.35 -13.14 -5.17
C ASP A 106 0.99 -12.09 -4.25
N ASP A 107 1.28 -12.46 -3.00
CA ASP A 107 1.85 -11.55 -1.98
C ASP A 107 3.36 -11.37 -2.18
N ASP A 108 4.01 -12.26 -2.93
CA ASP A 108 5.47 -12.35 -2.99
C ASP A 108 6.12 -11.07 -3.51
N TYR A 109 5.45 -10.32 -4.39
CA TYR A 109 6.00 -9.09 -4.97
C TYR A 109 5.93 -7.89 -4.01
N PHE A 110 4.82 -7.74 -3.27
CA PHE A 110 4.60 -6.61 -2.36
C PHE A 110 5.20 -6.86 -0.98
N LEU A 111 5.17 -8.11 -0.51
CA LEU A 111 5.85 -8.50 0.72
C LEU A 111 7.36 -8.37 0.53
N HIS A 112 7.95 -8.65 -0.64
CA HIS A 112 9.39 -8.42 -0.85
C HIS A 112 9.76 -6.92 -0.77
N ASP A 113 8.96 -6.03 -1.38
CA ASP A 113 9.22 -4.58 -1.36
C ASP A 113 9.01 -3.94 0.02
N VAL A 114 8.16 -4.53 0.88
CA VAL A 114 7.85 -4.02 2.23
C VAL A 114 8.62 -4.76 3.33
N ALA A 115 8.92 -6.05 3.15
CA ALA A 115 9.63 -6.88 4.13
C ALA A 115 11.13 -6.64 4.16
N PHE A 116 11.68 -6.11 3.08
CA PHE A 116 13.07 -5.67 3.02
C PHE A 116 13.10 -4.16 2.82
N LEU A 117 12.65 -3.44 3.85
CA LEU A 117 12.91 -2.00 4.02
C LEU A 117 14.42 -1.75 3.99
N GLN A 118 15.04 -1.72 2.81
CA GLN A 118 16.34 -1.10 2.67
C GLN A 118 16.15 0.40 2.55
N PRO A 119 16.67 1.14 3.53
CA PRO A 119 17.56 2.22 3.17
C PRO A 119 18.83 2.12 3.99
N THR A 120 19.77 1.28 3.56
CA THR A 120 21.19 1.46 3.92
C THR A 120 21.96 1.97 2.69
N ARG A 121 21.66 3.21 2.28
CA ARG A 121 22.69 4.04 1.64
C ARG A 121 23.06 5.12 2.64
N GLY A 122 24.29 5.01 3.14
CA GLY A 122 24.86 5.89 4.14
C GLY A 122 24.73 7.36 3.79
N ALA A 123 24.74 8.16 4.83
CA ALA A 123 24.92 9.60 4.77
C ALA A 123 26.12 9.98 3.87
N ASP A 124 25.99 11.15 3.26
CA ASP A 124 27.00 11.95 2.53
C ASP A 124 27.02 11.87 0.99
N SER A 125 26.15 12.64 0.32
CA SER A 125 26.55 13.70 -0.67
C SER A 125 25.35 14.32 -1.43
N PRO A 126 25.50 15.53 -2.04
CA PRO A 126 24.45 16.55 -2.01
C PRO A 126 23.53 16.62 -3.24
N LYS A 127 22.42 17.35 -3.01
CA LYS A 127 21.31 17.77 -3.88
C LYS A 127 21.66 17.99 -5.37
N GLN A 128 20.84 17.39 -6.25
CA GLN A 128 20.44 17.98 -7.53
C GLN A 128 18.94 17.76 -7.76
N THR A 129 18.30 18.82 -8.23
CA THR A 129 16.88 19.02 -8.47
C THR A 129 16.39 18.45 -9.80
N ASP A 130 15.11 18.07 -9.80
CA ASP A 130 14.16 17.94 -10.91
C ASP A 130 14.33 16.87 -12.00
N GLY A 131 13.25 16.10 -12.18
CA GLY A 131 13.02 15.23 -13.32
C GLY A 131 12.09 14.06 -12.99
N LEU A 132 10.78 14.28 -13.06
CA LEU A 132 9.77 13.22 -13.06
C LEU A 132 10.03 12.31 -14.27
N SER A 133 10.40 11.05 -14.04
CA SER A 133 10.44 10.01 -15.06
C SER A 133 9.97 8.70 -14.46
N THR A 134 8.66 8.49 -14.56
CA THR A 134 8.07 7.18 -14.82
C THR A 134 8.66 6.66 -16.12
N ASP A 135 9.58 5.69 -16.06
CA ASP A 135 9.53 4.49 -16.90
C ASP A 135 10.76 3.58 -16.70
N VAL A 136 10.49 2.28 -16.83
CA VAL A 136 11.41 1.15 -17.04
C VAL A 136 12.19 0.65 -15.81
N LEU A 137 11.61 -0.35 -15.13
CA LEU A 137 12.40 -1.45 -14.56
C LEU A 137 11.57 -2.71 -14.28
N LEU A 138 10.82 -3.23 -15.27
CA LEU A 138 10.23 -4.59 -15.19
C LEU A 138 10.13 -5.25 -16.58
N ASN A 139 11.26 -5.36 -17.29
CA ASN A 139 11.39 -6.25 -18.45
C ASN A 139 12.74 -6.96 -18.40
N GLN A 140 12.76 -8.12 -17.73
CA GLN A 140 13.74 -9.23 -17.66
C GLN A 140 13.49 -9.87 -16.28
N SER A 141 13.00 -11.09 -16.09
CA SER A 141 13.17 -12.41 -16.71
C SER A 141 11.94 -13.25 -16.23
N ASP A 142 11.37 -14.25 -16.91
CA ASP A 142 12.01 -15.46 -17.40
C ASP A 142 11.17 -16.13 -18.50
N ALA A 143 11.90 -16.69 -19.47
CA ALA A 143 11.36 -17.60 -20.46
C ALA A 143 11.47 -19.03 -19.93
N SER A 144 10.35 -19.64 -19.54
CA SER A 144 10.24 -21.10 -19.45
C SER A 144 8.81 -21.57 -19.76
N VAL A 145 8.65 -21.96 -21.03
CA VAL A 145 7.80 -23.02 -21.60
C VAL A 145 6.58 -23.50 -20.80
N GLY A 146 5.38 -23.20 -21.34
CA GLY A 146 4.32 -24.19 -21.56
C GLY A 146 3.19 -24.28 -20.52
N THR A 147 2.08 -23.59 -20.77
CA THR A 147 0.70 -24.13 -20.95
C THR A 147 -0.27 -22.97 -21.14
N THR A 148 -0.77 -22.80 -22.37
CA THR A 148 -1.64 -21.70 -22.78
C THR A 148 -3.11 -22.02 -22.49
N SER A 149 -3.61 -21.57 -21.34
CA SER A 149 -5.05 -21.26 -21.12
C SER A 149 -5.32 -20.52 -19.80
N GLY A 150 -4.41 -20.56 -18.82
CA GLY A 150 -4.57 -19.92 -17.49
C GLY A 150 -4.01 -18.51 -17.30
N VAL A 151 -3.27 -17.96 -18.28
CA VAL A 151 -2.48 -16.71 -18.10
C VAL A 151 -3.32 -15.41 -18.23
N GLN A 152 -4.51 -15.49 -18.81
CA GLN A 152 -5.37 -14.31 -19.09
C GLN A 152 -6.07 -13.74 -17.83
N PRO A 153 -6.68 -14.55 -16.94
CA PRO A 153 -7.38 -14.05 -15.76
C PRO A 153 -6.44 -13.37 -14.75
N GLU A 154 -5.27 -13.95 -14.51
CA GLU A 154 -4.27 -13.42 -13.57
C GLU A 154 -3.77 -12.04 -14.00
N ARG A 155 -3.46 -11.86 -15.29
CA ARG A 155 -3.04 -10.55 -15.84
C ARG A 155 -4.12 -9.49 -15.67
N LYS A 156 -5.39 -9.85 -15.87
CA LYS A 156 -6.51 -8.92 -15.67
C LYS A 156 -6.65 -8.52 -14.20
N ILE A 157 -6.53 -9.47 -13.28
CA ILE A 157 -6.58 -9.21 -11.83
C ILE A 157 -5.42 -8.30 -11.40
N GLN A 158 -4.21 -8.57 -11.88
CA GLN A 158 -3.04 -7.72 -11.64
C GLN A 158 -3.24 -6.29 -12.16
N GLN A 159 -3.83 -6.14 -13.35
CA GLN A 159 -4.17 -4.82 -13.88
C GLN A 159 -5.21 -4.10 -13.02
N MET A 160 -6.26 -4.80 -12.57
CA MET A 160 -7.25 -4.22 -11.65
C MET A 160 -6.62 -3.80 -10.32
N LEU A 161 -5.69 -4.59 -9.79
CA LEU A 161 -4.95 -4.26 -8.58
C LEU A 161 -4.14 -2.97 -8.76
N ARG A 162 -3.43 -2.81 -9.88
CA ARG A 162 -2.68 -1.59 -10.18
C ARG A 162 -3.57 -0.35 -10.18
N TYR A 163 -4.69 -0.40 -10.89
CA TYR A 163 -5.64 0.72 -10.91
C TYR A 163 -6.23 1.02 -9.54
N PHE A 164 -6.59 -0.01 -8.78
CA PHE A 164 -7.08 0.14 -7.42
C PHE A 164 -6.07 0.87 -6.51
N LEU A 165 -4.80 0.46 -6.59
CA LEU A 165 -3.70 1.05 -5.83
C LEU A 165 -3.40 2.48 -6.27
N ASP A 166 -3.35 2.75 -7.58
CA ASP A 166 -3.15 4.10 -8.14
C ASP A 166 -4.23 5.08 -7.69
N MET A 167 -5.48 4.66 -7.79
CA MET A 167 -6.65 5.45 -7.41
C MET A 167 -6.72 5.68 -5.90
N GLY A 168 -6.47 4.65 -5.09
CA GLY A 168 -6.42 4.78 -3.64
C GLY A 168 -5.33 5.72 -3.18
N CYS A 169 -4.14 5.62 -3.79
CA CYS A 169 -2.99 6.48 -3.50
C CYS A 169 -2.95 7.76 -4.33
N HIS A 170 -4.05 8.19 -4.95
CA HIS A 170 -4.09 9.42 -5.73
C HIS A 170 -3.96 10.66 -4.83
N SER A 171 -4.85 10.79 -3.85
CA SER A 171 -4.88 11.86 -2.86
C SER A 171 -5.06 11.32 -1.43
N GLU A 172 -4.95 12.20 -0.44
CA GLU A 172 -5.23 11.85 0.96
C GLU A 172 -6.70 11.42 1.15
N HIS A 173 -7.63 12.12 0.50
CA HIS A 173 -9.06 11.87 0.64
C HIS A 173 -9.48 10.56 -0.03
N THR A 174 -8.94 10.26 -1.22
CA THR A 174 -9.22 8.98 -1.90
C THR A 174 -8.72 7.81 -1.08
N TYR A 175 -7.52 7.91 -0.49
CA TYR A 175 -6.97 6.89 0.40
C TYR A 175 -7.89 6.63 1.59
N LEU A 176 -8.34 7.69 2.26
CA LEU A 176 -9.25 7.60 3.40
C LEU A 176 -10.57 6.91 3.02
N VAL A 177 -11.16 7.28 1.88
CA VAL A 177 -12.42 6.69 1.42
C VAL A 177 -12.26 5.20 1.12
N ILE A 178 -11.20 4.79 0.41
CA ILE A 178 -10.96 3.36 0.15
C ILE A 178 -10.73 2.60 1.46
N GLN A 179 -9.89 3.12 2.35
CA GLN A 179 -9.64 2.46 3.65
C GLN A 179 -10.93 2.34 4.48
N ALA A 180 -11.80 3.35 4.48
CA ALA A 180 -13.10 3.28 5.16
C ALA A 180 -14.02 2.21 4.54
N ILE A 181 -14.06 2.11 3.21
CA ILE A 181 -14.81 1.06 2.49
C ILE A 181 -14.29 -0.32 2.89
N LEU A 182 -12.97 -0.53 2.85
CA LEU A 182 -12.34 -1.80 3.21
C LEU A 182 -12.59 -2.17 4.68
N GLN A 183 -12.58 -1.20 5.59
CA GLN A 183 -12.88 -1.42 7.01
C GLN A 183 -14.36 -1.82 7.21
N CYS A 184 -15.28 -1.23 6.47
CA CYS A 184 -16.68 -1.64 6.48
C CYS A 184 -16.86 -3.06 5.93
N LEU A 185 -16.13 -3.41 4.86
CA LEU A 185 -16.15 -4.76 4.29
C LEU A 185 -15.58 -5.78 5.27
N PHE A 186 -14.44 -5.49 5.91
CA PHE A 186 -13.84 -6.35 6.93
C PHE A 186 -14.85 -6.80 8.01
N ARG A 187 -15.72 -5.89 8.46
CA ARG A 187 -16.76 -6.20 9.48
C ARG A 187 -17.87 -7.11 8.97
N ARG A 188 -18.17 -7.05 7.67
CA ARG A 188 -19.29 -7.75 7.04
C ARG A 188 -18.87 -9.08 6.41
N THR A 189 -17.62 -9.19 5.97
CA THR A 189 -17.09 -10.35 5.27
C THR A 189 -16.31 -11.24 6.21
N LYS A 190 -16.52 -12.56 6.12
CA LYS A 190 -15.75 -13.56 6.90
C LYS A 190 -14.36 -13.86 6.32
N ASN A 191 -14.02 -13.31 5.15
CA ASN A 191 -12.74 -13.56 4.49
C ASN A 191 -11.73 -12.44 4.78
N ASN A 192 -10.46 -12.70 4.48
CA ASN A 192 -9.36 -11.75 4.70
C ASN A 192 -9.05 -10.87 3.48
N ALA A 193 -9.80 -11.00 2.38
CA ALA A 193 -9.49 -10.31 1.12
C ALA A 193 -9.47 -8.78 1.28
N ALA A 194 -10.48 -8.21 1.94
CA ALA A 194 -10.54 -6.76 2.19
C ALA A 194 -9.39 -6.27 3.08
N ARG A 195 -9.04 -7.03 4.12
CA ARG A 195 -7.89 -6.72 4.99
C ARG A 195 -6.58 -6.76 4.21
N ARG A 196 -6.43 -7.76 3.34
CA ARG A 196 -5.25 -7.88 2.48
C ARG A 196 -5.11 -6.71 1.51
N LEU A 197 -6.20 -6.28 0.87
CA LEU A 197 -6.21 -5.09 0.02
C LEU A 197 -5.89 -3.81 0.79
N SER A 198 -6.34 -3.69 2.04
CA SER A 198 -6.03 -2.55 2.92
C SER A 198 -4.52 -2.46 3.18
N TRP A 199 -3.89 -3.60 3.45
CA TRP A 199 -2.45 -3.69 3.62
C TRP A 199 -1.67 -3.40 2.33
N LEU A 200 -2.10 -3.94 1.18
CA LEU A 200 -1.49 -3.63 -0.12
C LEU A 200 -1.55 -2.13 -0.43
N LEU A 201 -2.68 -1.48 -0.11
CA LEU A 201 -2.85 -0.04 -0.29
C LEU A 201 -1.93 0.77 0.62
N GLU A 202 -1.79 0.36 1.89
CA GLU A 202 -0.83 0.98 2.82
C GLU A 202 0.61 0.81 2.34
N SER A 203 0.96 -0.38 1.85
CA SER A 203 2.27 -0.71 1.30
C SER A 203 2.61 0.15 0.10
N GLU A 204 1.66 0.33 -0.82
CA GLU A 204 1.80 1.22 -1.97
C GLU A 204 1.97 2.69 -1.55
N ALA A 205 1.23 3.15 -0.54
CA ALA A 205 1.38 4.50 -0.02
C ALA A 205 2.78 4.73 0.56
N CYS A 206 3.29 3.76 1.33
CA CYS A 206 4.65 3.75 1.87
C CYS A 206 5.71 3.75 0.74
N ARG A 207 5.52 2.94 -0.31
CA ARG A 207 6.39 2.89 -1.50
C ARG A 207 6.46 4.25 -2.21
N ARG A 208 5.38 5.03 -2.18
CA ARG A 208 5.30 6.42 -2.69
C ARG A 208 5.79 7.48 -1.70
N HIS A 209 6.38 7.07 -0.57
CA HIS A 209 6.83 7.96 0.51
C HIS A 209 5.72 8.84 1.10
N ARG A 210 4.48 8.34 1.14
CA ARG A 210 3.34 9.05 1.76
C ARG A 210 3.15 8.56 3.20
N ASP A 211 3.15 9.49 4.16
CA ASP A 211 2.88 9.16 5.57
C ASP A 211 1.38 8.90 5.79
N VAL A 212 1.03 7.62 5.85
CA VAL A 212 -0.33 7.14 6.17
C VAL A 212 -0.46 6.61 7.60
N SER A 213 0.60 6.70 8.40
CA SER A 213 0.68 6.11 9.76
C SER A 213 -0.46 6.54 10.67
N ARG A 214 -0.97 7.78 10.51
CA ARG A 214 -2.12 8.30 11.27
C ARG A 214 -3.40 7.50 11.04
N TYR A 215 -3.60 6.96 9.84
CA TYR A 215 -4.80 6.20 9.49
C TYR A 215 -4.66 4.75 9.93
N SER A 216 -3.48 4.16 9.79
CA SER A 216 -3.20 2.79 10.23
C SER A 216 -3.51 2.61 11.71
N VAL A 217 -3.04 3.55 12.55
CA VAL A 217 -3.32 3.51 13.99
C VAL A 217 -4.75 3.90 14.36
N TYR A 218 -5.45 4.67 13.52
CA TYR A 218 -6.83 5.10 13.77
C TYR A 218 -7.79 3.90 13.84
N PHE A 219 -7.58 2.90 12.99
CA PHE A 219 -8.43 1.70 12.94
C PHE A 219 -8.05 0.61 13.96
N CYS A 220 -7.16 0.91 14.91
CA CYS A 220 -6.74 -0.04 15.95
C CYS A 220 -7.65 -0.08 17.18
N TYR A 221 -8.66 0.78 17.26
CA TYR A 221 -9.58 0.92 18.40
C TYR A 221 -8.89 1.29 19.73
N ALA A 222 -7.72 1.90 19.66
CA ALA A 222 -6.90 2.26 20.82
C ALA A 222 -7.09 3.71 21.28
N ARG A 223 -8.34 4.21 21.24
CA ARG A 223 -8.66 5.61 21.56
C ARG A 223 -8.23 6.03 22.96
N ASP A 224 -8.32 5.10 23.91
CA ASP A 224 -8.01 5.34 25.32
C ASP A 224 -6.49 5.22 25.64
N PHE A 225 -5.66 4.94 24.62
CA PHE A 225 -4.22 4.71 24.74
C PHE A 225 -3.41 5.67 23.84
N PRO A 226 -3.49 6.99 24.08
CA PRO A 226 -2.93 7.99 23.17
C PRO A 226 -1.41 7.96 23.06
N GLU A 227 -0.69 7.61 24.13
CA GLU A 227 0.78 7.56 24.12
C GLU A 227 1.29 6.33 23.34
N GLU A 228 0.62 5.19 23.46
CA GLU A 228 0.92 3.98 22.71
C GLU A 228 0.59 4.15 21.23
N VAL A 229 -0.56 4.78 20.92
CA VAL A 229 -0.90 5.18 19.54
C VAL A 229 0.18 6.09 18.95
N LYS A 230 0.68 7.05 19.73
CA LYS A 230 1.75 7.98 19.31
C LYS A 230 3.07 7.25 19.09
N ALA A 231 3.43 6.31 19.97
CA ALA A 231 4.64 5.50 19.85
C ALA A 231 4.59 4.59 18.61
N THR A 232 3.48 3.86 18.40
CA THR A 232 3.28 3.04 17.20
C THR A 232 3.31 3.90 15.94
N ARG A 233 2.64 5.05 15.93
CA ARG A 233 2.65 5.96 14.78
C ARG A 233 4.06 6.45 14.44
N ALA A 234 4.86 6.80 15.46
CA ALA A 234 6.23 7.25 15.25
C ALA A 234 7.10 6.14 14.63
N ILE A 235 6.98 4.91 15.13
CA ILE A 235 7.66 3.73 14.55
C ILE A 235 7.25 3.51 13.09
N LEU A 236 5.94 3.55 12.78
CA LEU A 236 5.43 3.37 11.41
C LEU A 236 5.88 4.48 10.46
N ARG A 237 5.88 5.74 10.92
CA ARG A 237 6.31 6.89 10.12
C ARG A 237 7.81 6.87 9.85
N GLU A 238 8.62 6.52 10.85
CA GLU A 238 10.07 6.40 10.71
C GLU A 238 10.50 5.11 10.01
N GLN A 239 9.58 4.14 9.86
CA GLN A 239 9.85 2.80 9.34
C GLN A 239 11.06 2.13 10.01
N ARG A 240 11.17 2.34 11.34
CA ARG A 240 12.30 1.89 12.14
C ARG A 240 11.87 1.60 13.57
N LEU A 241 12.41 0.52 14.14
CA LEU A 241 12.25 0.20 15.56
C LEU A 241 13.09 1.16 16.41
N VAL A 242 12.44 2.14 17.01
CA VAL A 242 13.09 3.12 17.90
C VAL A 242 12.97 2.65 19.34
N SER A 243 14.11 2.40 20.02
CA SER A 243 14.15 1.81 21.37
C SER A 243 13.13 2.43 22.32
N HIS A 244 13.16 3.76 22.52
CA HIS A 244 12.27 4.40 23.48
C HIS A 244 10.76 4.24 23.18
N HIS A 245 10.36 4.14 21.91
CA HIS A 245 8.98 3.85 21.53
C HIS A 245 8.64 2.38 21.74
N VAL A 246 9.56 1.48 21.41
CA VAL A 246 9.36 0.03 21.59
C VAL A 246 9.30 -0.34 23.07
N ASP A 247 10.17 0.25 23.90
CA ASP A 247 10.21 0.06 25.34
C ASP A 247 8.91 0.57 26.00
N ALA A 248 8.39 1.71 25.55
CA ALA A 248 7.09 2.21 26.00
C ALA A 248 5.94 1.25 25.66
N LEU A 249 5.93 0.69 24.44
CA LEU A 249 4.94 -0.31 24.05
C LEU A 249 5.09 -1.58 24.89
N TYR A 250 6.31 -2.05 25.13
CA TYR A 250 6.58 -3.23 25.93
C TYR A 250 6.02 -3.14 27.34
N GLU A 251 6.27 -2.04 28.04
CA GLU A 251 5.73 -1.81 29.37
C GLU A 251 4.20 -1.72 29.36
N ALA A 252 3.62 -1.03 28.37
CA ALA A 252 2.17 -0.93 28.22
C ALA A 252 1.50 -2.30 28.01
N PHE A 253 2.07 -3.16 27.15
CA PHE A 253 1.51 -4.48 26.86
C PHE A 253 1.73 -5.51 27.98
N LYS A 254 2.74 -5.32 28.82
CA LYS A 254 2.93 -6.08 30.05
C LYS A 254 1.98 -5.70 31.19
N SER A 255 1.41 -4.50 31.14
CA SER A 255 0.52 -4.01 32.20
C SER A 255 -0.73 -4.88 32.38
N GLU A 256 -1.42 -4.69 33.52
CA GLU A 256 -2.69 -5.37 33.81
C GLU A 256 -3.77 -5.04 32.76
N SER A 257 -3.76 -3.79 32.27
CA SER A 257 -4.70 -3.21 31.32
C SER A 257 -4.00 -2.78 30.02
N PRO A 258 -3.60 -3.73 29.16
CA PRO A 258 -2.83 -3.43 27.96
C PRO A 258 -3.68 -2.74 26.89
N PRO A 259 -3.07 -2.04 25.92
CA PRO A 259 -3.77 -1.55 24.74
C PRO A 259 -4.37 -2.70 23.89
N PRO A 260 -5.25 -2.40 22.91
CA PRO A 260 -5.74 -3.39 21.96
C PRO A 260 -4.61 -4.00 21.13
N VAL A 261 -4.65 -5.31 20.91
CA VAL A 261 -3.59 -6.05 20.19
C VAL A 261 -3.43 -5.58 18.73
N ASN A 262 -4.46 -4.98 18.15
CA ASN A 262 -4.42 -4.44 16.78
C ASN A 262 -3.35 -3.36 16.59
N LEU A 263 -2.92 -2.67 17.66
CA LEU A 263 -1.78 -1.76 17.60
C LEU A 263 -0.45 -2.46 17.30
N LEU A 264 -0.27 -3.71 17.77
CA LEU A 264 0.93 -4.50 17.46
C LEU A 264 0.80 -5.24 16.14
N ARG A 265 -0.43 -5.55 15.71
CA ARG A 265 -0.73 -6.24 14.44
C ARG A 265 -0.69 -5.34 13.21
N GLN A 266 -0.08 -4.16 13.33
CA GLN A 266 0.20 -3.32 12.16
C GLN A 266 1.20 -4.08 11.27
N PRO A 267 0.88 -4.35 9.99
CA PRO A 267 1.69 -5.24 9.16
C PRO A 267 3.17 -4.84 9.10
N LEU A 268 3.44 -3.53 8.93
CA LEU A 268 4.80 -3.00 8.89
C LEU A 268 5.54 -3.20 10.21
N LEU A 269 4.86 -3.06 11.37
CA LEU A 269 5.47 -3.29 12.68
C LEU A 269 5.83 -4.76 12.88
N VAL A 270 4.93 -5.68 12.54
CA VAL A 270 5.18 -7.13 12.61
C VAL A 270 6.36 -7.53 11.75
N VAL A 271 6.43 -6.99 10.53
CA VAL A 271 7.53 -7.20 9.59
C VAL A 271 8.86 -6.68 10.13
N MET A 272 8.91 -5.45 10.66
CA MET A 272 10.12 -4.89 11.26
C MET A 272 10.61 -5.71 12.46
N LEU A 273 9.69 -6.20 13.30
CA LEU A 273 10.02 -7.09 14.42
C LEU A 273 10.58 -8.42 13.92
N ALA A 274 9.95 -9.02 12.89
CA ALA A 274 10.42 -10.25 12.28
C ALA A 274 11.82 -10.09 11.66
N ASP A 275 12.06 -9.03 10.90
CA ASP A 275 13.36 -8.73 10.30
C ASP A 275 14.44 -8.58 11.38
N ALA A 276 14.19 -7.78 12.41
CA ALA A 276 15.11 -7.58 13.52
C ALA A 276 15.41 -8.89 14.28
N LEU A 277 14.44 -9.79 14.42
CA LEU A 277 14.59 -11.05 15.16
C LEU A 277 15.27 -12.15 14.34
N PHE A 278 14.95 -12.28 13.06
CA PHE A 278 15.29 -13.48 12.27
C PHE A 278 16.25 -13.23 11.11
N ALA A 279 16.28 -12.04 10.53
CA ALA A 279 17.03 -11.75 9.30
C ALA A 279 18.19 -10.76 9.51
N SER A 280 18.04 -9.79 10.42
CA SER A 280 19.04 -8.75 10.65
C SER A 280 20.38 -9.35 11.12
N SER A 281 21.45 -8.94 10.44
CA SER A 281 22.82 -9.28 10.81
C SER A 281 23.31 -8.52 12.05
N GLU A 282 22.58 -7.49 12.48
CA GLU A 282 22.93 -6.70 13.65
C GLU A 282 22.73 -7.51 14.94
N ARG A 283 23.74 -7.42 15.83
CA ARG A 283 23.66 -8.03 17.14
C ARG A 283 22.80 -7.15 18.04
N LEU A 284 21.59 -7.62 18.32
CA LEU A 284 20.73 -7.01 19.34
C LEU A 284 21.29 -7.28 20.73
N LEU A 285 21.09 -6.33 21.64
CA LEU A 285 21.29 -6.59 23.07
C LEU A 285 20.26 -7.63 23.54
N VAL A 286 20.60 -8.41 24.57
CA VAL A 286 19.72 -9.46 25.11
C VAL A 286 18.36 -8.89 25.52
N GLU A 287 18.38 -7.76 26.23
CA GLU A 287 17.16 -7.05 26.66
C GLU A 287 16.29 -6.63 25.47
N GLN A 288 16.90 -6.07 24.41
CA GLN A 288 16.17 -5.67 23.21
C GLN A 288 15.58 -6.87 22.47
N GLN A 289 16.33 -7.98 22.40
CA GLN A 289 15.87 -9.22 21.78
C GLN A 289 14.66 -9.79 22.53
N GLU A 290 14.70 -9.80 23.87
CA GLU A 290 13.57 -10.23 24.71
C GLU A 290 12.35 -9.32 24.53
N THR A 291 12.56 -8.00 24.49
CA THR A 291 11.50 -7.01 24.23
C THR A 291 10.82 -7.26 22.90
N TYR A 292 11.60 -7.41 21.82
CA TYR A 292 11.06 -7.60 20.47
C TYR A 292 10.34 -8.95 20.35
N ALA A 293 10.93 -10.01 20.91
CA ALA A 293 10.33 -11.34 20.91
C ALA A 293 9.00 -11.38 21.68
N TYR A 294 8.92 -10.68 22.81
CA TYR A 294 7.68 -10.58 23.57
C TYR A 294 6.57 -9.87 22.79
N LEU A 295 6.86 -8.70 22.19
CA LEU A 295 5.88 -7.96 21.40
C LEU A 295 5.42 -8.74 20.17
N TYR A 296 6.36 -9.43 19.50
CA TYR A 296 6.05 -10.29 18.35
C TYR A 296 5.16 -11.48 18.76
N ALA A 297 5.52 -12.17 19.86
CA ALA A 297 4.72 -13.26 20.41
C ALA A 297 3.32 -12.80 20.84
N TYR A 298 3.23 -11.64 21.52
CA TYR A 298 1.97 -11.04 21.93
C TYR A 298 1.06 -10.78 20.71
N ALA A 299 1.60 -10.15 19.66
CA ALA A 299 0.86 -9.91 18.42
C ALA A 299 0.34 -11.21 17.78
N ALA A 300 1.14 -12.27 17.83
CA ALA A 300 0.82 -13.55 17.20
C ALA A 300 -0.24 -14.36 17.97
N VAL A 301 -0.18 -14.44 19.31
CA VAL A 301 -0.97 -15.42 20.08
C VAL A 301 -2.08 -14.83 20.95
N THR A 302 -2.09 -13.52 21.19
CA THR A 302 -3.14 -12.91 22.03
C THR A 302 -4.49 -12.94 21.32
N LEU A 303 -5.51 -13.43 22.00
CA LEU A 303 -6.88 -13.44 21.51
C LEU A 303 -7.68 -12.38 22.25
N GLU A 304 -8.34 -11.49 21.50
CA GLU A 304 -9.23 -10.47 22.07
C GLU A 304 -10.65 -10.70 21.53
N GLU A 305 -11.63 -10.72 22.44
CA GLU A 305 -13.03 -10.62 22.06
C GLU A 305 -13.43 -9.16 22.11
N VAL A 306 -14.03 -8.67 21.02
CA VAL A 306 -14.42 -7.28 20.85
C VAL A 306 -15.91 -7.24 20.53
N ASP A 307 -16.61 -6.31 21.17
CA ASP A 307 -18.01 -6.03 20.88
C ASP A 307 -18.14 -5.47 19.46
N PRO A 308 -18.97 -6.08 18.59
CA PRO A 308 -19.10 -5.66 17.19
C PRO A 308 -19.75 -4.27 17.02
N ASP A 309 -20.58 -3.84 17.97
CA ASP A 309 -21.33 -2.58 17.90
C ASP A 309 -20.57 -1.44 18.58
N THR A 310 -19.94 -1.73 19.72
CA THR A 310 -19.24 -0.70 20.52
C THR A 310 -17.74 -0.65 20.29
N GLU A 311 -17.16 -1.63 19.59
CA GLU A 311 -15.72 -1.78 19.31
C GLU A 311 -14.86 -1.86 20.59
N ARG A 312 -15.50 -2.10 21.73
CA ARG A 312 -14.82 -2.23 23.02
C ARG A 312 -14.37 -3.66 23.23
N ARG A 313 -13.17 -3.81 23.77
CA ARG A 313 -12.64 -5.11 24.18
C ARG A 313 -13.45 -5.65 25.36
N ILE A 314 -13.99 -6.84 25.20
CA ILE A 314 -14.75 -7.60 26.20
C ILE A 314 -13.78 -8.44 27.05
N SER A 315 -12.88 -9.16 26.39
CA SER A 315 -11.93 -10.07 27.04
C SER A 315 -10.60 -10.12 26.28
N SER A 316 -9.54 -10.57 26.98
CA SER A 316 -8.19 -10.74 26.41
C SER A 316 -7.53 -11.97 27.01
N ASP A 317 -7.25 -12.97 26.18
CA ASP A 317 -6.45 -14.15 26.56
C ASP A 317 -4.99 -13.94 26.15
N ARG A 318 -4.13 -13.96 27.18
CA ARG A 318 -2.67 -13.77 27.08
C ARG A 318 -1.89 -14.97 27.62
N SER A 319 -2.57 -16.09 27.92
CA SER A 319 -2.00 -17.26 28.59
C SER A 319 -0.79 -17.86 27.86
N ARG A 320 -0.84 -17.87 26.52
CA ARG A 320 0.19 -18.46 25.65
C ARG A 320 1.37 -17.53 25.34
N VAL A 321 1.31 -16.25 25.71
CA VAL A 321 2.32 -15.26 25.30
C VAL A 321 3.71 -15.61 25.83
N ALA A 322 3.80 -16.06 27.09
CA ALA A 322 5.08 -16.41 27.71
C ALA A 322 5.74 -17.65 27.08
N GLU A 323 4.92 -18.63 26.67
CA GLU A 323 5.40 -19.82 25.95
C GLU A 323 5.87 -19.45 24.55
N ALA A 324 5.03 -18.74 23.79
CA ALA A 324 5.36 -18.30 22.44
C ALA A 324 6.61 -17.39 22.40
N CYS A 325 6.80 -16.54 23.40
CA CYS A 325 8.02 -15.72 23.51
C CYS A 325 9.29 -16.58 23.61
N LYS A 326 9.26 -17.68 24.38
CA LYS A 326 10.39 -18.62 24.47
C LYS A 326 10.67 -19.31 23.14
N GLU A 327 9.61 -19.71 22.42
CA GLU A 327 9.74 -20.33 21.10
C GLU A 327 10.33 -19.35 20.07
N VAL A 328 9.88 -18.09 20.07
CA VAL A 328 10.40 -17.02 19.21
C VAL A 328 11.87 -16.75 19.49
N LEU A 329 12.27 -16.69 20.77
CA LEU A 329 13.68 -16.51 21.16
C LEU A 329 14.56 -17.67 20.69
N GLU A 330 14.10 -18.91 20.84
CA GLU A 330 14.84 -20.08 20.37
C GLU A 330 14.94 -20.10 18.83
N ALA A 331 13.86 -19.79 18.12
CA ALA A 331 13.89 -19.66 16.67
C ALA A 331 14.86 -18.54 16.21
N SER A 332 14.82 -17.37 16.86
CA SER A 332 15.73 -16.26 16.59
C SER A 332 17.19 -16.68 16.81
N ARG A 333 17.46 -17.42 17.89
CA ARG A 333 18.78 -18.01 18.16
C ARG A 333 19.23 -18.90 17.01
N ILE A 334 18.39 -19.84 16.57
CA ILE A 334 18.71 -20.78 15.47
C ILE A 334 19.02 -20.01 14.17
N CYS A 335 18.16 -19.07 13.76
CA CYS A 335 18.34 -18.27 12.54
C CYS A 335 19.66 -17.51 12.52
N ARG A 336 20.06 -16.91 13.66
CA ARG A 336 21.34 -16.19 13.80
C ARG A 336 22.54 -17.13 13.73
N HIS A 337 22.45 -18.35 14.27
CA HIS A 337 23.53 -19.34 14.17
C HIS A 337 23.72 -19.85 12.74
N VAL A 338 22.65 -20.03 11.98
CA VAL A 338 22.71 -20.47 10.57
C VAL A 338 23.29 -19.36 9.68
N SER A 339 22.84 -18.12 9.87
CA SER A 339 23.36 -16.95 9.13
C SER A 339 24.85 -16.72 9.36
N GLY A 340 25.35 -16.98 10.58
CA GLY A 340 26.78 -16.92 10.91
C GLY A 340 27.63 -18.05 10.32
N ARG A 341 27.03 -19.14 9.82
CA ARG A 341 27.75 -20.23 9.13
C ARG A 341 27.78 -20.07 7.61
N CYS A 342 26.82 -19.34 7.03
CA CYS A 342 26.77 -19.06 5.59
C CYS A 342 27.63 -17.86 5.14
N SER A 343 28.22 -17.10 6.06
CA SER A 343 29.28 -16.13 5.75
C SER A 343 30.59 -16.89 5.49
N LEU A 344 30.74 -17.37 4.25
CA LEU A 344 31.96 -18.05 3.76
C LEU A 344 33.22 -17.19 3.99
N PRO A 345 34.38 -17.83 4.27
CA PRO A 345 35.62 -17.12 4.56
C PRO A 345 36.07 -16.30 3.35
N GLN A 346 36.39 -15.02 3.59
CA GLN A 346 37.16 -14.23 2.63
C GLN A 346 38.43 -15.00 2.28
N THR A 347 38.59 -15.34 1.01
CA THR A 347 39.80 -15.96 0.48
C THR A 347 41.02 -15.11 0.88
N PRO A 348 42.07 -15.70 1.47
CA PRO A 348 43.25 -14.93 1.83
C PRO A 348 43.92 -14.38 0.57
N PRO A 349 44.55 -13.21 0.62
CA PRO A 349 45.21 -12.61 -0.53
C PRO A 349 46.37 -13.52 -0.97
N LEU A 350 46.36 -13.89 -2.26
CA LEU A 350 47.47 -14.57 -2.92
C LEU A 350 48.71 -13.65 -2.86
N HIS A 351 49.68 -14.03 -2.03
CA HIS A 351 51.03 -13.48 -2.13
C HIS A 351 51.62 -13.85 -3.51
N PRO A 352 52.27 -12.91 -4.22
CA PRO A 352 52.92 -13.22 -5.48
C PRO A 352 54.18 -14.04 -5.22
N SER A 353 54.14 -15.33 -5.60
CA SER A 353 55.34 -16.16 -5.71
C SER A 353 56.21 -15.61 -6.83
N GLY A 354 57.40 -15.14 -6.47
CA GLY A 354 58.40 -14.60 -7.39
C GLY A 354 58.82 -15.63 -8.43
N SER A 355 58.85 -15.20 -9.69
CA SER A 355 59.60 -15.85 -10.75
C SER A 355 61.04 -15.34 -10.73
N SER A 356 61.91 -16.09 -10.04
CA SER A 356 63.35 -16.06 -10.27
C SER A 356 63.71 -17.00 -11.42
N SER A 357 64.44 -16.44 -12.39
CA SER A 357 65.44 -17.07 -13.27
C SER A 357 65.02 -18.23 -14.18
N SER A 358 64.98 -17.98 -15.50
CA SER A 358 66.11 -18.21 -16.42
C SER A 358 65.83 -17.58 -17.79
#